data_AF-A0A359E034-F1
#
_entry.id   AF-A0A359E034-F1
#
_cell.length_a   1.000
_cell.length_b   1.000
_cell.length_c   1.000
_cell.angle_alpha   90.00
_cell.angle_beta   90.00
_cell.angle_gamma   90.00
#
_symmetry.space_group_name_H-M   'P 1'
#
loop_
_entity.id
_entity.type
_entity.pdbx_description
1 polymer ?
#
loop_
_entity_poly.entity_id
_entity_poly.type
_entity_poly.pdbx_seq_one_letter_code
_entity_poly.pdbx_strand_id
1 'polypeptide(L)'
;SLLYRDLNMTESLIRDLFAKNYDRVLIDDQKMYRQIKSYVSQIAPQMVPNVELSKGKEHIFDYMKVAHDVNSIFSPRVRMKSGGYLIFEQTEAMYVVDVNSGPYAAKKRQEDNSLKTNLEAAREIAKQLRLRDIGGIIVVDFIDLRDDKNRKKIYDELKKEFVKDPAK
;
A
#
# COMPACT_ATOMS: atom_id res chain seq x y z
N SER A 1 13.04 19.13 -34.17
CA SER A 1 11.67 18.86 -33.68
C SER A 1 11.75 17.83 -32.58
N LEU A 2 11.05 18.02 -31.46
CA LEU A 2 11.00 17.02 -30.38
C LEU A 2 10.14 15.84 -30.88
N LEU A 3 10.78 14.77 -31.36
CA LEU A 3 10.12 13.64 -32.03
C LEU A 3 9.61 12.56 -31.07
N TYR A 4 9.88 12.69 -29.77
CA TYR A 4 9.50 11.71 -28.75
C TYR A 4 9.27 12.42 -27.41
N ARG A 5 8.08 12.24 -26.86
CA ARG A 5 7.69 12.67 -25.51
C ARG A 5 7.40 11.40 -24.72
N ASP A 6 8.10 11.23 -23.61
CA ASP A 6 8.19 10.03 -22.78
C ASP A 6 6.91 9.15 -22.77
N LEU A 7 6.93 8.05 -23.51
CA LEU A 7 5.82 7.09 -23.65
C LEU A 7 5.62 6.22 -22.40
N ASN A 8 6.61 6.16 -21.50
CA ASN A 8 6.64 5.14 -20.43
C ASN A 8 5.51 5.26 -19.39
N MET A 9 5.16 6.48 -18.97
CA MET A 9 4.05 6.68 -18.02
C MET A 9 2.70 6.45 -18.70
N THR A 10 2.59 6.83 -19.97
CA THR A 10 1.35 6.77 -20.75
C THR A 10 0.96 5.32 -21.06
N GLU A 11 1.92 4.49 -21.47
CA GLU A 11 1.69 3.06 -21.72
C GLU A 11 1.36 2.29 -20.43
N SER A 12 2.01 2.64 -19.31
CA SER A 12 1.70 2.06 -18.01
C SER A 12 0.29 2.42 -17.54
N LEU A 13 -0.11 3.69 -17.73
CA LEU A 13 -1.47 4.16 -17.43
C LEU A 13 -2.51 3.40 -18.24
N ILE A 14 -2.33 3.22 -19.56
CA ILE A 14 -3.22 2.39 -20.39
C ILE A 14 -3.31 1.00 -19.80
N ARG A 15 -2.17 0.32 -19.67
CA ARG A 15 -2.16 -1.08 -19.22
C ARG A 15 -2.94 -1.20 -17.92
N ASP A 16 -2.77 -0.28 -16.98
CA ASP A 16 -3.49 -0.29 -15.72
C ASP A 16 -4.99 -0.02 -15.90
N LEU A 17 -5.38 1.01 -16.66
CA LEU A 17 -6.79 1.32 -16.97
C LEU A 17 -7.53 0.16 -17.62
N PHE A 18 -6.85 -0.58 -18.48
CA PHE A 18 -7.44 -1.70 -19.22
C PHE A 18 -7.33 -3.04 -18.48
N ALA A 19 -6.32 -3.23 -17.62
CA ALA A 19 -6.09 -4.50 -16.93
C ALA A 19 -6.99 -4.71 -15.71
N LYS A 20 -7.55 -3.63 -15.15
CA LYS A 20 -8.37 -3.68 -13.93
C LYS A 20 -9.68 -2.93 -14.20
N ASN A 21 -10.80 -3.49 -13.73
CA ASN A 21 -12.10 -2.82 -13.72
C ASN A 21 -12.05 -1.62 -12.75
N TYR A 22 -11.37 -0.55 -13.14
CA TYR A 22 -11.35 0.69 -12.40
C TYR A 22 -12.59 1.50 -12.74
N ASP A 23 -13.35 1.86 -11.72
CA ASP A 23 -14.57 2.64 -11.89
C ASP A 23 -14.29 4.09 -12.32
N ARG A 24 -13.13 4.64 -11.95
CA ARG A 24 -12.79 6.06 -12.19
C ARG A 24 -11.29 6.35 -12.19
N VAL A 25 -10.90 7.33 -13.00
CA VAL A 25 -9.60 8.02 -13.01
C VAL A 25 -9.82 9.47 -12.57
N LEU A 26 -9.35 9.84 -11.40
CA LEU A 26 -9.50 11.20 -10.86
C LEU A 26 -8.17 11.95 -10.95
N ILE A 27 -8.18 13.13 -11.55
CA ILE A 27 -6.98 13.94 -11.83
C ILE A 27 -7.18 15.34 -11.25
N ASP A 28 -6.21 15.90 -10.54
CA ASP A 28 -6.28 17.24 -9.93
C ASP A 28 -5.56 18.34 -10.74
N ASP A 29 -4.70 17.97 -11.70
CA ASP A 29 -4.11 18.90 -12.66
C ASP A 29 -4.93 19.05 -13.95
N GLN A 30 -5.28 20.29 -14.28
CA GLN A 30 -6.12 20.62 -15.45
C GLN A 30 -5.46 20.27 -16.78
N LYS A 31 -4.13 20.40 -16.89
CA LYS A 31 -3.38 20.13 -18.12
C LYS A 31 -3.28 18.61 -18.36
N MET A 32 -2.94 17.87 -17.31
CA MET A 32 -2.86 16.41 -17.30
C MET A 32 -4.22 15.79 -17.61
N TYR A 33 -5.31 16.32 -17.04
CA TYR A 33 -6.67 15.88 -17.36
C TYR A 33 -6.97 15.93 -18.86
N ARG A 34 -6.66 17.05 -19.52
CA ARG A 34 -6.90 17.21 -20.97
C ARG A 34 -6.05 16.23 -21.78
N GLN A 35 -4.79 16.04 -21.37
CA GLN A 35 -3.88 15.10 -22.03
C GLN A 35 -4.36 13.65 -21.91
N ILE A 36 -4.67 13.19 -20.69
CA ILE A 36 -5.15 11.83 -20.43
C ILE A 36 -6.50 11.61 -21.13
N LYS A 37 -7.44 12.55 -21.03
CA LYS A 37 -8.75 12.43 -21.68
C LYS A 37 -8.65 12.34 -23.21
N SER A 38 -7.84 13.19 -23.83
CA SER A 38 -7.60 13.15 -25.28
C SER A 38 -6.96 11.84 -25.74
N TYR A 39 -6.19 11.22 -24.86
CA TYR A 39 -5.49 9.98 -25.17
C TYR A 39 -6.40 8.77 -25.00
N VAL A 40 -7.12 8.70 -23.87
CA VAL A 40 -8.16 7.69 -23.63
C VAL A 40 -9.22 7.73 -24.73
N SER A 41 -9.60 8.90 -25.24
CA SER A 41 -10.55 8.99 -26.37
C SER A 41 -10.05 8.37 -27.68
N GLN A 42 -8.74 8.17 -27.86
CA GLN A 42 -8.18 7.53 -29.05
C GLN A 42 -8.09 6.00 -28.91
N ILE A 43 -7.93 5.50 -27.67
CA ILE A 43 -7.60 4.08 -27.42
C ILE A 43 -8.74 3.32 -26.73
N ALA A 44 -9.45 3.96 -25.80
CA ALA A 44 -10.69 3.48 -25.18
C ALA A 44 -11.73 4.60 -25.06
N PRO A 45 -12.41 4.95 -26.16
CA PRO A 45 -13.49 5.93 -26.13
C PRO A 45 -14.56 5.66 -25.05
N GLN A 46 -14.84 4.38 -24.78
CA GLN A 46 -15.80 3.94 -23.77
C GLN A 46 -15.41 4.29 -22.33
N MET A 47 -14.12 4.51 -22.04
CA MET A 47 -13.62 4.86 -20.71
C MET A 47 -13.51 6.38 -20.48
N VAL A 48 -13.72 7.20 -21.51
CA VAL A 48 -13.66 8.67 -21.40
C VAL A 48 -14.59 9.22 -20.30
N PRO A 49 -15.81 8.70 -20.07
CA PRO A 49 -16.66 9.17 -18.98
C PRO A 49 -16.07 8.96 -17.59
N ASN A 50 -15.22 7.94 -17.43
CA ASN A 50 -14.57 7.58 -16.17
C ASN A 50 -13.35 8.48 -15.87
N VAL A 51 -12.91 9.32 -16.81
CA VAL A 51 -11.82 10.28 -16.61
C VAL A 51 -12.42 11.59 -16.10
N GLU A 52 -12.20 11.88 -14.82
CA GLU A 52 -12.76 13.01 -14.09
C GLU A 52 -11.67 13.98 -13.62
N LEU A 53 -11.96 15.28 -13.71
CA LEU A 53 -11.14 16.32 -13.10
C LEU A 53 -11.67 16.60 -11.70
N SER A 54 -10.81 16.50 -10.69
CA SER A 54 -11.10 16.96 -9.33
C SER A 54 -11.24 18.48 -9.32
N LYS A 55 -12.38 18.97 -8.79
CA LYS A 55 -12.70 20.40 -8.69
C LYS A 55 -12.79 20.90 -7.25
N GLY A 56 -12.56 20.01 -6.29
CA GLY A 56 -12.61 20.34 -4.86
C GLY A 56 -11.44 21.24 -4.46
N LYS A 57 -11.62 21.99 -3.36
CA LYS A 57 -10.52 22.73 -2.72
C LYS A 57 -9.63 21.82 -1.86
N GLU A 58 -10.17 20.67 -1.45
CA GLU A 58 -9.46 19.66 -0.68
C GLU A 58 -8.49 18.89 -1.59
N HIS A 59 -7.33 18.49 -1.04
CA HIS A 59 -6.37 17.69 -1.78
C HIS A 59 -6.97 16.33 -2.17
N ILE A 60 -6.66 15.83 -3.36
CA ILE A 60 -7.29 14.62 -3.92
C ILE A 60 -7.14 13.40 -3.00
N PHE A 61 -5.98 13.25 -2.34
CA PHE A 61 -5.74 12.14 -1.41
C PHE A 61 -6.55 12.22 -0.12
N ASP A 62 -6.84 13.43 0.38
CA ASP A 62 -7.69 13.63 1.56
C ASP A 62 -9.14 13.32 1.21
N TYR A 63 -9.62 13.85 0.07
CA TYR A 63 -10.94 13.56 -0.46
C TYR A 63 -11.18 12.05 -0.66
N MET A 64 -10.16 11.34 -1.18
CA MET A 64 -10.21 9.89 -1.37
C MET A 64 -9.88 9.08 -0.09
N LYS A 65 -9.56 9.74 1.02
CA LYS A 65 -9.21 9.13 2.31
C LYS A 65 -8.00 8.19 2.24
N VAL A 66 -7.06 8.46 1.33
CA VAL A 66 -5.82 7.69 1.15
C VAL A 66 -4.57 8.45 1.59
N ALA A 67 -4.69 9.72 1.99
CA ALA A 67 -3.56 10.56 2.38
C ALA A 67 -2.69 9.93 3.48
N HIS A 68 -3.30 9.28 4.47
CA HIS A 68 -2.57 8.56 5.51
C HIS A 68 -1.68 7.45 4.91
N ASP A 69 -2.23 6.65 4.01
CA ASP A 69 -1.50 5.55 3.38
C ASP A 69 -0.37 6.07 2.49
N VAL A 70 -0.62 7.14 1.72
CA VAL A 70 0.41 7.80 0.91
C VAL A 70 1.54 8.33 1.79
N ASN A 71 1.23 9.03 2.88
CA ASN A 71 2.23 9.55 3.79
C ASN A 71 3.02 8.43 4.49
N SER A 72 2.37 7.30 4.77
CA SER A 72 3.03 6.16 5.42
C SER A 72 4.17 5.59 4.58
N ILE A 73 4.08 5.62 3.24
CA ILE A 73 5.11 5.11 2.31
C ILE A 73 6.47 5.74 2.58
N PHE A 74 6.50 7.03 2.91
CA PHE A 74 7.73 7.79 3.12
C PHE A 74 8.25 7.72 4.56
N SER A 75 7.47 7.17 5.49
CA SER A 75 7.85 7.08 6.89
C SER A 75 8.47 5.71 7.20
N PRO A 76 9.64 5.63 7.84
CA PRO A 76 10.18 4.35 8.32
C PRO A 76 9.31 3.76 9.45
N ARG A 77 8.60 4.61 10.22
CA ARG A 77 7.66 4.17 11.25
C ARG A 77 6.22 4.16 10.73
N VAL A 78 5.51 3.04 10.89
CA VAL A 78 4.09 2.91 10.53
C VAL A 78 3.26 2.61 11.78
N ARG A 79 2.30 3.48 12.10
CA ARG A 79 1.42 3.25 13.25
C ARG A 79 0.32 2.25 12.92
N MET A 80 0.05 1.35 13.86
CA MET A 80 -1.06 0.40 13.83
C MET A 80 -2.27 0.96 14.59
N LYS A 81 -3.47 0.47 14.29
CA LYS A 81 -4.73 0.94 14.91
C LYS A 81 -4.78 0.65 16.41
N SER A 82 -4.15 -0.44 16.86
CA SER A 82 -4.03 -0.77 18.28
C SER A 82 -3.10 0.16 19.07
N GLY A 83 -2.39 1.09 18.41
CA GLY A 83 -1.41 1.98 19.03
C GLY A 83 0.01 1.41 19.06
N GLY A 84 0.21 0.18 18.59
CA GLY A 84 1.52 -0.35 18.22
C GLY A 84 2.06 0.33 16.96
N TYR A 85 3.29 -0.03 16.58
CA TYR A 85 3.89 0.47 15.35
C TYR A 85 4.92 -0.52 14.78
N LEU A 86 5.16 -0.39 13.48
CA LEU A 86 6.19 -1.08 12.73
C LEU A 86 7.35 -0.13 12.46
N ILE A 87 8.57 -0.64 12.38
CA ILE A 87 9.73 0.07 11.87
C ILE A 87 10.26 -0.70 10.66
N PHE A 88 10.34 -0.04 9.50
CA PHE A 88 10.93 -0.58 8.28
C PHE A 88 12.35 -0.01 8.10
N GLU A 89 13.33 -0.89 7.99
CA GLU A 89 14.72 -0.54 7.72
C GLU A 89 15.26 -1.30 6.52
N GLN A 90 16.02 -0.62 5.68
CA GLN A 90 16.69 -1.22 4.53
C GLN A 90 18.16 -1.46 4.89
N THR A 91 18.62 -2.67 4.64
CA THR A 91 20.05 -3.05 4.70
C THR A 91 20.59 -3.26 3.29
N GLU A 92 21.86 -3.65 3.17
CA GLU A 92 22.49 -3.93 1.88
C GLU A 92 21.77 -5.01 1.06
N ALA A 93 21.27 -6.06 1.72
CA ALA A 93 20.71 -7.24 1.05
C ALA A 93 19.24 -7.53 1.35
N MET A 94 18.66 -6.90 2.37
CA MET A 94 17.31 -7.20 2.84
C MET A 94 16.61 -6.02 3.49
N TYR A 95 15.29 -6.10 3.59
CA TYR A 95 14.48 -5.27 4.47
C TYR A 95 14.25 -5.97 5.80
N VAL A 96 14.38 -5.21 6.88
CA VAL A 96 14.07 -5.66 8.24
C VAL A 96 12.84 -4.89 8.74
N VAL A 97 11.90 -5.61 9.34
CA VAL A 97 10.69 -5.03 9.92
C VAL A 97 10.57 -5.43 11.39
N ASP A 98 10.54 -4.44 12.27
CA ASP A 98 10.38 -4.64 13.73
C ASP A 98 8.94 -4.32 14.18
N VAL A 99 8.38 -5.16 15.06
CA VAL A 99 6.99 -5.06 15.53
C VAL A 99 6.93 -4.63 17.00
N ASN A 100 6.37 -3.44 17.24
CA ASN A 100 6.21 -2.89 18.59
C ASN A 100 4.75 -2.82 19.01
N SER A 101 4.41 -3.33 20.21
CA SER A 101 3.05 -3.26 20.77
C SER A 101 2.64 -1.88 21.30
N GLY A 102 3.58 -0.94 21.41
CA GLY A 102 3.35 0.35 22.05
C GLY A 102 3.08 0.25 23.56
N PRO A 103 2.74 1.37 24.23
CA PRO A 103 2.70 1.46 25.69
C PRO A 103 1.50 0.80 26.38
N TYR A 104 0.48 0.34 25.64
CA TYR A 104 -0.81 -0.12 26.21
C TYR A 104 -0.94 -1.64 26.44
N ALA A 105 0.16 -2.40 26.45
CA ALA A 105 0.11 -3.84 26.69
C ALA A 105 -0.24 -4.16 28.17
N ALA A 106 -1.52 -4.42 28.46
CA ALA A 106 -1.97 -4.82 29.79
C ALA A 106 -1.37 -6.18 30.22
N LYS A 107 -0.67 -6.22 31.38
CA LYS A 107 0.12 -7.37 31.87
C LYS A 107 -0.67 -8.69 32.03
N LYS A 108 -1.98 -8.65 32.26
CA LYS A 108 -2.77 -9.87 32.58
C LYS A 108 -3.13 -10.76 31.39
N ARG A 109 -2.84 -10.36 30.14
CA ARG A 109 -3.10 -11.16 28.91
C ARG A 109 -2.00 -10.95 27.87
N GLN A 110 -0.74 -11.05 28.29
CA GLN A 110 0.39 -10.70 27.44
C GLN A 110 0.44 -11.53 26.15
N GLU A 111 0.29 -12.86 26.22
CA GLU A 111 0.30 -13.74 25.04
C GLU A 111 -0.80 -13.40 24.03
N ASP A 112 -2.05 -13.26 24.49
CA ASP A 112 -3.19 -12.90 23.62
C ASP A 112 -3.01 -11.51 22.99
N ASN A 113 -2.45 -10.57 23.74
CA ASN A 113 -2.19 -9.22 23.25
C ASN A 113 -1.07 -9.24 22.20
N SER A 114 0.05 -9.94 22.46
CA SER A 114 1.13 -10.13 21.51
C SER A 114 0.63 -10.77 20.23
N LEU A 115 -0.22 -11.81 20.31
CA LEU A 115 -0.81 -12.43 19.13
C LEU A 115 -1.65 -11.44 18.33
N LYS A 116 -2.52 -10.67 19.00
CA LYS A 116 -3.34 -9.66 18.31
C LYS A 116 -2.49 -8.61 17.62
N THR A 117 -1.44 -8.12 18.30
CA THR A 117 -0.49 -7.17 17.72
C THR A 117 0.23 -7.76 16.52
N ASN A 118 0.72 -8.99 16.60
CA ASN A 118 1.41 -9.65 15.48
C ASN A 118 0.48 -9.94 14.29
N LEU A 119 -0.79 -10.27 14.53
CA LEU A 119 -1.78 -10.45 13.45
C LEU A 119 -2.13 -9.13 12.76
N GLU A 120 -2.20 -8.03 13.51
CA GLU A 120 -2.35 -6.69 12.93
C GLU A 120 -1.11 -6.29 12.14
N ALA A 121 0.08 -6.53 12.71
CA ALA A 121 1.37 -6.30 12.07
C ALA A 121 1.47 -7.07 10.75
N ALA A 122 1.12 -8.35 10.71
CA ALA A 122 1.13 -9.15 9.50
C ALA A 122 0.33 -8.51 8.35
N ARG A 123 -0.87 -7.99 8.64
CA ARG A 123 -1.70 -7.30 7.65
C ARG A 123 -1.09 -5.98 7.18
N GLU A 124 -0.58 -5.19 8.12
CA GLU A 124 -0.01 -3.89 7.80
C GLU A 124 1.32 -4.05 7.05
N ILE A 125 2.15 -5.04 7.39
CA ILE A 125 3.37 -5.39 6.67
C ILE A 125 3.05 -5.71 5.21
N ALA A 126 2.14 -6.65 4.96
CA ALA A 126 1.76 -7.01 3.60
C ALA A 126 1.20 -5.82 2.80
N LYS A 127 0.44 -4.94 3.46
CA LYS A 127 -0.05 -3.70 2.85
C LYS A 127 1.10 -2.74 2.51
N GLN A 128 2.03 -2.51 3.42
CA GLN A 128 3.15 -1.57 3.25
C GLN A 128 4.15 -2.06 2.19
N LEU A 129 4.43 -3.36 2.12
CA LEU A 129 5.28 -3.92 1.08
C LEU A 129 4.73 -3.61 -0.32
N ARG A 130 3.41 -3.76 -0.53
CA ARG A 130 2.73 -3.36 -1.77
C ARG A 130 2.74 -1.86 -2.02
N LEU A 131 2.43 -1.06 -0.99
CA LEU A 131 2.37 0.40 -1.15
C LEU A 131 3.75 1.02 -1.43
N ARG A 132 4.82 0.40 -0.92
CA ARG A 132 6.21 0.86 -1.08
C ARG A 132 6.95 0.19 -2.23
N ASP A 133 6.32 -0.77 -2.91
CA ASP A 133 6.94 -1.59 -3.95
C ASP A 133 8.25 -2.27 -3.48
N ILE A 134 8.22 -2.83 -2.25
CA ILE A 134 9.38 -3.50 -1.65
C ILE A 134 9.39 -4.97 -2.08
N GLY A 135 10.48 -5.36 -2.75
CA GLY A 135 10.79 -6.74 -3.10
C GLY A 135 12.11 -7.24 -2.50
N GLY A 136 12.44 -8.51 -2.75
CA GLY A 136 13.65 -9.15 -2.26
C GLY A 136 13.48 -9.86 -0.92
N ILE A 137 14.57 -10.01 -0.17
CA ILE A 137 14.55 -10.67 1.13
C ILE A 137 13.97 -9.72 2.17
N ILE A 138 12.96 -10.19 2.90
CA ILE A 138 12.29 -9.45 3.98
C ILE A 138 12.33 -10.30 5.24
N VAL A 139 12.86 -9.74 6.32
CA VAL A 139 12.92 -10.36 7.64
C VAL A 139 12.01 -9.58 8.57
N VAL A 140 11.12 -10.29 9.27
CA VAL A 140 10.17 -9.68 10.21
C VAL A 140 10.46 -10.19 11.61
N ASP A 141 10.76 -9.29 12.53
CA ASP A 141 10.91 -9.55 13.95
C ASP A 141 9.57 -9.36 14.67
N PHE A 142 8.82 -10.45 14.80
CA PHE A 142 7.54 -10.46 15.51
C PHE A 142 7.75 -10.57 17.02
N ILE A 143 6.80 -10.03 17.78
CA ILE A 143 6.80 -10.17 19.25
C ILE A 143 6.76 -11.66 19.62
N ASP A 144 7.60 -12.06 20.57
CA ASP A 144 7.67 -13.45 21.05
C ASP A 144 6.30 -14.02 21.47
N LEU A 145 6.04 -15.25 21.01
CA LEU A 145 4.87 -16.04 21.36
C LEU A 145 5.29 -17.42 21.84
N ARG A 146 4.74 -17.83 22.99
CA ARG A 146 5.06 -19.12 23.62
C ARG A 146 4.40 -20.29 22.91
N ASP A 147 3.16 -20.11 22.43
CA ASP A 147 2.40 -21.18 21.77
C ASP A 147 2.69 -21.23 20.26
N ASP A 148 3.19 -22.38 19.80
CA ASP A 148 3.44 -22.68 18.38
C ASP A 148 2.19 -22.49 17.51
N LYS A 149 1.00 -22.77 18.05
CA LYS A 149 -0.27 -22.54 17.34
C LYS A 149 -0.48 -21.06 17.05
N ASN A 150 -0.01 -20.17 17.92
CA ASN A 150 -0.11 -18.74 17.71
C ASN A 150 0.88 -18.26 16.64
N ARG A 151 2.09 -18.81 16.60
CA ARG A 151 3.05 -18.55 15.51
C ARG A 151 2.51 -19.01 14.15
N LYS A 152 1.86 -20.18 14.10
CA LYS A 152 1.20 -20.67 12.89
C LYS A 152 0.12 -19.70 12.38
N LYS A 153 -0.70 -19.13 13.27
CA LYS A 153 -1.73 -18.14 12.89
C LYS A 153 -1.13 -16.91 12.20
N ILE A 154 0.02 -16.42 12.66
CA ILE A 154 0.70 -15.28 12.03
C ILE A 154 1.15 -15.64 10.62
N TYR A 155 1.79 -16.80 10.46
CA TYR A 155 2.22 -17.29 9.16
C TYR A 155 1.04 -17.45 8.18
N ASP A 156 -0.05 -18.06 8.63
CA ASP A 156 -1.25 -18.26 7.81
C ASP A 156 -1.89 -16.90 7.42
N GLU A 157 -1.88 -15.92 8.32
CA GLU A 157 -2.38 -14.56 8.03
C GLU A 157 -1.49 -13.83 7.02
N LEU A 158 -0.16 -13.90 7.14
CA LEU A 158 0.76 -13.35 6.13
C LEU A 158 0.49 -13.98 4.77
N LYS A 159 0.44 -15.32 4.70
CA LYS A 159 0.19 -16.04 3.45
C LYS A 159 -1.12 -15.59 2.80
N LYS A 160 -2.19 -15.45 3.60
CA LYS A 160 -3.49 -14.94 3.13
C LYS A 160 -3.39 -13.53 2.57
N GLU A 161 -2.63 -12.64 3.20
CA GLU A 161 -2.49 -11.25 2.77
C GLU A 161 -1.59 -11.09 1.54
N PHE A 162 -0.61 -11.98 1.33
CA PHE A 162 0.24 -12.00 0.13
C PHE A 162 -0.48 -12.56 -1.11
N VAL A 163 -1.53 -13.37 -0.96
CA VAL A 163 -2.36 -13.79 -2.12
C VAL A 163 -3.01 -12.59 -2.83
N LYS A 164 -3.18 -11.46 -2.12
CA LYS A 164 -3.71 -10.22 -2.71
C LYS A 164 -2.65 -9.43 -3.47
N ASP A 165 -1.39 -9.84 -3.39
CA ASP A 165 -0.28 -9.19 -4.06
C ASP A 165 -0.17 -9.69 -5.51
N PRO A 166 -0.20 -8.80 -6.51
CA PRO A 166 0.09 -9.18 -7.89
C PRO A 166 1.56 -9.53 -8.11
N ALA A 167 2.48 -9.07 -7.26
CA ALA A 167 3.87 -9.50 -7.26
C ALA A 167 4.00 -10.91 -6.68
N LYS A 168 4.81 -11.76 -7.31
CA LYS A 168 5.06 -13.16 -6.90
C LYS A 168 6.38 -13.30 -6.16
#